data_AF-K2EWS3-F1
#
_entry.id   AF-K2EWS3-F1
#
_cell.length_a   1.000
_cell.length_b   1.000
_cell.length_c   1.000
_cell.angle_alpha   90.00
_cell.angle_beta   90.00
_cell.angle_gamma   90.00
#
_symmetry.space_group_name_H-M   'P 1'
#
loop_
_entity.id
_entity.type
_entity.pdbx_description
1 polymer ?
#
loop_
_entity_poly.entity_id
_entity_poly.type
_entity_poly.pdbx_seq_one_letter_code
_entity_poly.pdbx_strand_id
1 'polypeptide(L)'
;MVTKNFLAMAGEITTKAKLNYKKIAQRVVKDLGYTIPKLNFSDKSKMIIKIHTQSPEIAIGVDNLGAGDQGMMFGYASNETKELMPLPIMLAHRLAMGMDNLRETKRLPYLRPDGKSQVTVGYINGIPKTIENVVLAVPHSEKIKLVQVKEDLFNLLVIPMLKQYGYKINRNQLIVNGTGVWHIGGPASDTGVTGRKIIVDTYGGMARQGGGAFSGKDPTKVDRSAAYAARYLAKNIIANKLADRCEVRLAYFIGAKKPVMQETETFGTEKKSAKIISSFADKLLDTSLKGIIEGLDLRRPIYFRTASYGHFGRNIFPWEKIKSL
;
A
#
# COMPACT_ATOMS: atom_id res chain seq x y z
N MET A 1 5.91 10.52 -13.05
CA MET A 1 4.87 11.56 -13.04
C MET A 1 3.88 11.29 -14.15
N VAL A 2 2.60 11.50 -13.91
CA VAL A 2 1.53 11.45 -14.91
C VAL A 2 0.68 12.71 -14.78
N THR A 3 0.24 13.27 -15.90
CA THR A 3 -0.67 14.42 -15.95
C THR A 3 -1.41 14.39 -17.29
N LYS A 4 -2.17 15.43 -17.60
CA LYS A 4 -3.01 15.51 -18.80
C LYS A 4 -2.21 15.18 -20.07
N ASN A 5 -2.62 14.13 -20.78
CA ASN A 5 -2.01 13.59 -22.00
C ASN A 5 -0.50 13.28 -21.92
N PHE A 6 0.06 13.11 -20.71
CA PHE A 6 1.50 13.02 -20.52
C PHE A 6 1.92 12.06 -19.40
N LEU A 7 2.99 11.31 -19.66
CA LEU A 7 3.69 10.49 -18.68
C LEU A 7 5.20 10.76 -18.78
N ALA A 8 5.83 11.01 -17.63
CA ALA A 8 7.28 11.10 -17.50
C ALA A 8 7.79 10.04 -16.52
N MET A 9 8.83 9.32 -16.93
CA MET A 9 9.63 8.46 -16.06
C MET A 9 11.06 9.01 -16.02
N ALA A 10 11.58 9.19 -14.81
CA ALA A 10 12.94 9.63 -14.57
C ALA A 10 13.47 8.92 -13.32
N GLY A 11 14.79 8.90 -13.17
CA GLY A 11 15.49 8.30 -12.05
C GLY A 11 16.66 7.42 -12.50
N GLU A 12 17.20 6.66 -11.55
CA GLU A 12 18.45 5.93 -11.69
C GLU A 12 18.20 4.43 -11.68
N ILE A 13 18.74 3.70 -12.66
CA ILE A 13 18.69 2.24 -12.70
C ILE A 13 20.07 1.68 -13.10
N THR A 14 20.58 0.79 -12.26
CA THR A 14 21.75 -0.04 -12.57
C THR A 14 21.28 -1.47 -12.78
N THR A 15 21.38 -1.98 -14.01
CA THR A 15 20.91 -3.34 -14.34
C THR A 15 21.59 -3.89 -15.60
N LYS A 16 21.70 -5.22 -15.70
CA LYS A 16 22.06 -5.93 -16.93
C LYS A 16 20.85 -6.19 -17.84
N ALA A 17 19.63 -5.98 -17.34
CA ALA A 17 18.41 -6.24 -18.09
C ALA A 17 18.18 -5.19 -19.19
N LYS A 18 17.81 -5.64 -20.39
CA LYS A 18 17.39 -4.75 -21.48
C LYS A 18 15.88 -4.54 -21.41
N LEU A 19 15.46 -3.36 -20.93
CA LEU A 19 14.06 -3.05 -20.69
C LEU A 19 13.53 -2.00 -21.69
N ASN A 20 12.39 -2.29 -22.30
CA ASN A 20 11.65 -1.29 -23.06
C ASN A 20 10.67 -0.56 -22.12
N TYR A 21 11.16 0.46 -21.42
CA TYR A 21 10.37 1.22 -20.45
C TYR A 21 9.08 1.79 -21.04
N LYS A 22 9.12 2.28 -22.29
CA LYS A 22 7.94 2.81 -22.99
C LYS A 22 6.87 1.74 -23.14
N LYS A 23 7.22 0.58 -23.69
CA LYS A 23 6.27 -0.53 -23.86
C LYS A 23 5.71 -1.02 -22.53
N ILE A 24 6.54 -1.08 -21.48
CA ILE A 24 6.10 -1.46 -20.13
C ILE A 24 5.05 -0.46 -19.62
N ALA A 25 5.34 0.85 -19.68
CA ALA A 25 4.42 1.89 -19.24
C ALA A 25 3.11 1.87 -20.05
N GLN A 26 3.18 1.73 -21.36
CA GLN A 26 2.00 1.61 -22.24
C GLN A 26 1.11 0.43 -21.84
N ARG A 27 1.72 -0.74 -21.61
CA ARG A 27 0.99 -1.93 -21.15
C ARG A 27 0.31 -1.67 -19.80
N VAL A 28 1.03 -1.13 -18.82
CA VAL A 28 0.44 -0.83 -17.48
C VAL A 28 -0.73 0.15 -17.59
N VAL A 29 -0.58 1.23 -18.37
CA VAL A 29 -1.66 2.22 -18.56
C VAL A 29 -2.89 1.57 -19.23
N LYS A 30 -2.65 0.70 -20.22
CA LYS A 30 -3.71 -0.05 -20.90
C LYS A 30 -4.43 -1.03 -19.96
N ASP A 31 -3.67 -1.79 -19.17
CA ASP A 31 -4.19 -2.78 -18.23
C ASP A 31 -5.04 -2.12 -17.12
N LEU A 32 -4.66 -0.91 -16.70
CA LEU A 32 -5.46 -0.09 -15.79
C LEU A 32 -6.75 0.46 -16.41
N GLY A 33 -6.99 0.26 -17.71
CA GLY A 33 -8.20 0.66 -18.42
C GLY A 33 -8.16 2.05 -19.05
N TYR A 34 -7.03 2.78 -18.98
CA TYR A 34 -6.88 4.08 -19.64
C TYR A 34 -6.60 3.89 -21.14
N THR A 35 -7.66 3.66 -21.91
CA THR A 35 -7.58 3.25 -23.33
C THR A 35 -8.30 4.18 -24.30
N ILE A 36 -8.94 5.24 -23.80
CA ILE A 36 -9.76 6.17 -24.59
C ILE A 36 -9.03 7.52 -24.66
N PRO A 37 -8.35 7.86 -25.77
CA PRO A 37 -7.60 9.11 -25.88
C PRO A 37 -8.43 10.37 -25.65
N LYS A 38 -9.73 10.33 -26.00
CA LYS A 38 -10.67 11.44 -25.78
C LYS A 38 -10.84 11.82 -24.30
N LEU A 39 -10.47 10.93 -23.37
CA LEU A 39 -10.49 11.21 -21.92
C LEU A 39 -9.19 11.89 -21.43
N ASN A 40 -8.35 12.40 -22.34
CA ASN A 40 -7.15 13.18 -22.04
C ASN A 40 -6.07 12.46 -21.21
N PHE A 41 -6.13 11.12 -21.12
CA PHE A 41 -5.01 10.26 -20.73
C PHE A 41 -5.28 8.83 -21.21
N SER A 42 -4.33 8.23 -21.93
CA SER A 42 -4.41 6.83 -22.38
C SER A 42 -3.04 6.19 -22.56
N ASP A 43 -3.01 4.92 -22.94
CA ASP A 43 -1.81 4.19 -23.37
C ASP A 43 -1.12 4.82 -24.61
N LYS A 44 -1.81 5.73 -25.29
CA LYS A 44 -1.30 6.53 -26.42
C LYS A 44 -0.80 7.92 -26.02
N SER A 45 -0.88 8.30 -24.74
CA SER A 45 -0.36 9.58 -24.24
C SER A 45 1.13 9.75 -24.55
N LYS A 46 1.59 11.00 -24.66
CA LYS A 46 3.02 11.31 -24.85
C LYS A 46 3.83 10.80 -23.66
N MET A 47 4.94 10.13 -23.93
CA MET A 47 5.83 9.59 -22.91
C MET A 47 7.25 10.16 -23.04
N ILE A 48 7.82 10.64 -21.94
CA ILE A 48 9.23 11.03 -21.83
C ILE A 48 9.91 10.10 -20.83
N ILE A 49 11.06 9.56 -21.23
CA ILE A 49 11.84 8.63 -20.41
C ILE A 49 13.24 9.22 -20.25
N LYS A 50 13.59 9.52 -19.00
CA LYS A 50 14.85 10.13 -18.56
C LYS A 50 15.47 9.26 -17.46
N ILE A 51 15.60 7.97 -17.75
CA ILE A 51 16.24 7.00 -16.87
C ILE A 51 17.71 6.92 -17.24
N HIS A 52 18.59 7.05 -16.27
CA HIS A 52 20.05 6.98 -16.43
C HIS A 52 20.66 6.03 -15.40
N THR A 53 21.95 5.72 -15.52
CA THR A 53 22.68 4.93 -14.53
C THR A 53 23.18 5.85 -13.43
N GLN A 54 23.16 5.39 -12.17
CA GLN A 54 23.71 6.14 -11.04
C GLN A 54 25.22 6.34 -11.22
N SER A 55 25.78 7.47 -10.73
CA SER A 55 27.22 7.73 -10.82
C SER A 55 28.04 6.58 -10.18
N PRO A 56 29.10 6.08 -10.85
CA PRO A 56 30.01 5.08 -10.29
C PRO A 56 30.62 5.48 -8.94
N GLU A 57 30.82 6.78 -8.69
CA GLU A 57 31.41 7.33 -7.45
C GLU A 57 30.48 7.13 -6.24
N ILE A 58 29.16 7.09 -6.46
CA ILE A 58 28.16 6.76 -5.42
C ILE A 58 28.01 5.24 -5.25
N ALA A 59 28.33 4.45 -6.28
CA ALA A 59 28.18 3.00 -6.27
C ALA A 59 29.19 2.29 -5.35
N ILE A 60 30.37 2.88 -5.11
CA ILE A 60 31.46 2.31 -4.28
C ILE A 60 31.03 2.11 -2.82
N GLY A 61 30.06 2.89 -2.31
CA GLY A 61 29.52 2.75 -0.95
C GLY A 61 28.45 1.66 -0.76
N VAL A 62 27.92 1.08 -1.85
CA VAL A 62 26.69 0.26 -1.83
C VAL A 62 26.98 -1.25 -1.90
N ASP A 63 28.20 -1.66 -2.26
CA ASP A 63 28.55 -3.08 -2.43
C ASP A 63 28.72 -3.85 -1.11
N ASN A 64 28.71 -3.17 0.04
CA ASN A 64 28.85 -3.81 1.35
C ASN A 64 27.53 -4.14 2.05
N LEU A 65 26.38 -4.05 1.35
CA LEU A 65 25.04 -4.27 1.92
C LEU A 65 24.76 -3.41 3.17
N GLY A 66 25.29 -2.18 3.20
CA GLY A 66 24.87 -1.15 4.15
C GLY A 66 23.64 -0.39 3.64
N ALA A 67 22.91 0.26 4.55
CA ALA A 67 21.80 1.14 4.19
C ALA A 67 22.29 2.26 3.26
N GLY A 68 21.65 2.43 2.09
CA GLY A 68 22.04 3.45 1.12
C GLY A 68 21.63 4.88 1.50
N ASP A 69 20.84 5.05 2.55
CA ASP A 69 20.35 6.32 3.07
C ASP A 69 20.02 6.16 4.56
N GLN A 70 19.95 7.27 5.29
CA GLN A 70 19.41 7.30 6.64
C GLN A 70 17.88 7.25 6.61
N GLY A 71 17.26 6.72 7.66
CA GLY A 71 15.82 6.83 7.81
C GLY A 71 15.26 5.96 8.93
N MET A 72 13.96 6.17 9.16
CA MET A 72 13.18 5.41 10.13
C MET A 72 12.05 4.68 9.42
N MET A 73 11.77 3.45 9.82
CA MET A 73 10.76 2.60 9.23
C MET A 73 9.88 2.00 10.30
N PHE A 74 8.58 1.95 10.02
CA PHE A 74 7.57 1.54 10.99
C PHE A 74 6.79 0.33 10.48
N GLY A 75 6.70 -0.66 11.36
CA GLY A 75 5.90 -1.86 11.25
C GLY A 75 4.73 -1.74 12.20
N TYR A 76 3.52 -2.14 11.79
CA TYR A 76 2.38 -2.16 12.70
C TYR A 76 1.53 -3.39 12.48
N ALA A 77 0.96 -3.92 13.57
CA ALA A 77 -0.09 -4.92 13.53
C ALA A 77 -1.05 -4.74 14.71
N SER A 78 -2.32 -5.09 14.50
CA SER A 78 -3.33 -5.20 15.54
C SER A 78 -4.23 -6.40 15.27
N ASN A 79 -4.86 -6.96 16.30
CA ASN A 79 -5.78 -8.08 16.16
C ASN A 79 -7.20 -7.68 15.69
N GLU A 80 -7.40 -6.43 15.24
CA GLU A 80 -8.69 -5.88 14.80
C GLU A 80 -9.26 -6.60 13.56
N THR A 81 -8.40 -7.20 12.73
CA THR A 81 -8.78 -7.93 11.53
C THR A 81 -7.99 -9.24 11.42
N LYS A 82 -8.50 -10.19 10.65
CA LYS A 82 -7.79 -11.47 10.35
C LYS A 82 -6.46 -11.24 9.62
N GLU A 83 -6.34 -10.13 8.90
CA GLU A 83 -5.11 -9.70 8.22
C GLU A 83 -4.06 -9.11 9.19
N LEU A 84 -4.42 -8.97 10.47
CA LEU A 84 -3.66 -8.29 11.51
C LEU A 84 -3.34 -6.83 11.17
N MET A 85 -4.33 -6.15 10.58
CA MET A 85 -4.29 -4.74 10.14
C MET A 85 -5.36 -3.92 10.88
N PRO A 86 -5.18 -2.58 10.99
CA PRO A 86 -6.26 -1.70 11.42
C PRO A 86 -7.50 -1.86 10.53
N LEU A 87 -8.68 -1.92 11.12
CA LEU A 87 -9.93 -2.10 10.37
C LEU A 87 -10.17 -1.00 9.32
N PRO A 88 -10.00 0.31 9.59
CA PRO A 88 -10.38 1.37 8.65
C PRO A 88 -9.64 1.29 7.32
N ILE A 89 -8.32 1.13 7.35
CA ILE A 89 -7.50 1.03 6.14
C ILE A 89 -7.78 -0.26 5.38
N MET A 90 -8.05 -1.36 6.10
CA MET A 90 -8.36 -2.62 5.47
C MET A 90 -9.68 -2.53 4.69
N LEU A 91 -10.73 -1.97 5.29
CA LEU A 91 -12.01 -1.76 4.60
C LEU A 91 -11.86 -0.82 3.41
N ALA A 92 -11.12 0.29 3.54
CA ALA A 92 -10.85 1.20 2.43
C ALA A 92 -10.15 0.49 1.27
N HIS A 93 -9.10 -0.31 1.53
CA HIS A 93 -8.44 -1.10 0.48
C HIS A 93 -9.39 -2.10 -0.20
N ARG A 94 -10.23 -2.80 0.57
CA ARG A 94 -11.21 -3.75 0.00
C ARG A 94 -12.24 -3.05 -0.88
N LEU A 95 -12.69 -1.86 -0.49
CA LEU A 95 -13.62 -1.06 -1.29
C LEU A 95 -13.00 -0.60 -2.60
N ALA A 96 -11.79 -0.02 -2.56
CA ALA A 96 -11.08 0.41 -3.77
C ALA A 96 -10.85 -0.77 -4.73
N MET A 97 -10.34 -1.89 -4.23
CA MET A 97 -10.12 -3.11 -5.00
C MET A 97 -11.43 -3.67 -5.57
N GLY A 98 -12.53 -3.59 -4.81
CA GLY A 98 -13.84 -4.05 -5.25
C GLY A 98 -14.46 -3.18 -6.35
N MET A 99 -14.25 -1.86 -6.33
CA MET A 99 -14.66 -0.98 -7.44
C MET A 99 -13.95 -1.36 -8.74
N ASP A 100 -12.63 -1.58 -8.67
CA ASP A 100 -11.86 -2.03 -9.83
C ASP A 100 -12.30 -3.42 -10.30
N ASN A 101 -12.59 -4.35 -9.39
CA ASN A 101 -13.11 -5.66 -9.77
C ASN A 101 -14.46 -5.58 -10.49
N LEU A 102 -15.40 -4.77 -10.00
CA LEU A 102 -16.72 -4.58 -10.65
C LEU A 102 -16.59 -3.96 -12.05
N ARG A 103 -15.63 -3.05 -12.23
CA ARG A 103 -15.28 -2.45 -13.53
C ARG A 103 -14.67 -3.49 -14.48
N GLU A 104 -13.63 -4.18 -14.04
CA GLU A 104 -12.84 -5.10 -14.86
C GLU A 104 -13.61 -6.36 -15.26
N THR A 105 -14.48 -6.86 -14.37
CA THR A 105 -15.39 -7.97 -14.66
C THR A 105 -16.63 -7.54 -15.46
N LYS A 106 -16.75 -6.24 -15.79
CA LYS A 106 -17.89 -5.65 -16.51
C LYS A 106 -19.24 -5.84 -15.82
N ARG A 107 -19.26 -6.09 -14.50
CA ARG A 107 -20.50 -6.07 -13.70
C ARG A 107 -21.07 -4.66 -13.61
N LEU A 108 -20.20 -3.65 -13.50
CA LEU A 108 -20.53 -2.24 -13.64
C LEU A 108 -19.67 -1.62 -14.75
N PRO A 109 -20.00 -1.88 -16.02
CA PRO A 109 -19.14 -1.55 -17.17
C PRO A 109 -19.06 -0.04 -17.43
N TYR A 110 -19.92 0.75 -16.80
CA TYR A 110 -19.95 2.20 -16.92
C TYR A 110 -18.97 2.89 -15.97
N LEU A 111 -18.38 2.18 -14.99
CA LEU A 111 -17.31 2.72 -14.15
C LEU A 111 -16.05 2.91 -14.99
N ARG A 112 -15.30 3.97 -14.68
CA ARG A 112 -14.02 4.29 -15.33
C ARG A 112 -12.87 4.12 -14.33
N PRO A 113 -11.62 3.99 -14.81
CA PRO A 113 -10.45 3.99 -13.92
C PRO A 113 -10.36 5.30 -13.12
N ASP A 114 -9.63 5.24 -12.00
CA ASP A 114 -9.66 6.20 -10.88
C ASP A 114 -10.81 5.89 -9.89
N GLY A 115 -10.58 6.21 -8.62
CA GLY A 115 -11.48 5.87 -7.55
C GLY A 115 -10.87 6.15 -6.18
N LYS A 116 -11.71 6.54 -5.24
CA LYS A 116 -11.33 6.81 -3.85
C LYS A 116 -12.34 6.14 -2.92
N SER A 117 -11.84 5.68 -1.78
CA SER A 117 -12.65 5.09 -0.72
C SER A 117 -12.16 5.57 0.63
N GLN A 118 -13.09 5.88 1.52
CA GLN A 118 -12.84 6.25 2.90
C GLN A 118 -13.87 5.56 3.78
N VAL A 119 -13.44 5.12 4.97
CA VAL A 119 -14.31 4.46 5.96
C VAL A 119 -14.06 5.10 7.31
N THR A 120 -15.13 5.54 7.96
CA THR A 120 -15.10 6.03 9.34
C THR A 120 -15.61 4.92 10.25
N VAL A 121 -14.79 4.53 11.23
CA VAL A 121 -15.08 3.46 12.18
C VAL A 121 -15.24 4.04 13.57
N GLY A 122 -16.30 3.67 14.28
CA GLY A 122 -16.50 4.01 15.68
C GLY A 122 -15.73 3.05 16.59
N TYR A 123 -14.93 3.61 17.51
CA TYR A 123 -14.13 2.86 18.47
C TYR A 123 -14.63 3.07 19.90
N ILE A 124 -14.64 2.01 20.71
CA ILE A 124 -14.84 2.08 22.17
C ILE A 124 -13.63 1.40 22.81
N ASN A 125 -12.89 2.12 23.65
CA ASN A 125 -11.70 1.63 24.34
C ASN A 125 -10.68 0.95 23.39
N GLY A 126 -10.46 1.56 22.21
CA GLY A 126 -9.53 1.04 21.21
C GLY A 126 -10.02 -0.17 20.40
N ILE A 127 -11.27 -0.60 20.60
CA ILE A 127 -11.89 -1.72 19.87
C ILE A 127 -12.88 -1.18 18.84
N PRO A 128 -12.82 -1.61 17.55
CA PRO A 128 -13.78 -1.18 16.53
C PRO A 128 -15.16 -1.79 16.78
N LYS A 129 -16.21 -0.95 16.81
CA LYS A 129 -17.59 -1.37 17.12
C LYS A 129 -18.57 -1.15 15.99
N THR A 130 -18.45 -0.05 15.27
CA THR A 130 -19.44 0.40 14.29
C THR A 130 -18.78 0.96 13.04
N ILE A 131 -19.49 0.93 11.92
CA ILE A 131 -19.13 1.67 10.71
C ILE A 131 -20.05 2.89 10.65
N GLU A 132 -19.47 4.07 10.84
CA GLU A 132 -20.22 5.32 10.90
C GLU A 132 -20.56 5.83 9.51
N ASN A 133 -19.56 5.83 8.62
CA ASN A 133 -19.71 6.32 7.25
C ASN A 133 -18.80 5.55 6.28
N VAL A 134 -19.30 5.37 5.06
CA VAL A 134 -18.50 4.94 3.91
C VAL A 134 -18.61 6.01 2.84
N VAL A 135 -17.47 6.50 2.35
CA VAL A 135 -17.41 7.46 1.25
C VAL A 135 -16.71 6.80 0.08
N LEU A 136 -17.38 6.78 -1.07
CA LEU A 136 -16.81 6.35 -2.35
C LEU A 136 -16.83 7.52 -3.32
N ALA A 137 -15.77 7.68 -4.08
CA ALA A 137 -15.76 8.57 -5.25
C ALA A 137 -15.26 7.77 -6.44
N VAL A 138 -16.03 7.72 -7.53
CA VAL A 138 -15.66 6.98 -8.73
C VAL A 138 -16.14 7.69 -9.99
N PRO A 139 -15.29 7.85 -11.02
CA PRO A 139 -15.73 8.36 -12.30
C PRO A 139 -16.58 7.32 -13.03
N HIS A 140 -17.64 7.79 -13.68
CA HIS A 140 -18.57 6.95 -14.43
C HIS A 140 -19.01 7.60 -15.73
N SER A 141 -19.58 6.80 -16.63
CA SER A 141 -20.20 7.28 -17.86
C SER A 141 -21.32 8.29 -17.58
N GLU A 142 -21.36 9.38 -18.36
CA GLU A 142 -22.42 10.39 -18.37
C GLU A 142 -23.82 9.82 -18.62
N LYS A 143 -23.92 8.62 -19.17
CA LYS A 143 -25.19 7.93 -19.44
C LYS A 143 -25.88 7.43 -18.17
N ILE A 144 -25.17 7.34 -17.04
CA ILE A 144 -25.67 6.76 -15.80
C ILE A 144 -25.87 7.86 -14.76
N LYS A 145 -27.04 7.88 -14.14
CA LYS A 145 -27.37 8.82 -13.07
C LYS A 145 -26.64 8.43 -11.79
N LEU A 146 -26.16 9.41 -11.03
CA LEU A 146 -25.45 9.18 -9.77
C LEU A 146 -26.25 8.33 -8.75
N VAL A 147 -27.58 8.46 -8.73
CA VAL A 147 -28.46 7.66 -7.85
C VAL A 147 -28.32 6.17 -8.14
N GLN A 148 -28.27 5.79 -9.42
CA GLN A 148 -28.06 4.42 -9.85
C GLN A 148 -26.66 3.94 -9.46
N VAL A 149 -25.61 4.74 -9.70
CA VAL A 149 -24.23 4.41 -9.27
C VAL A 149 -24.17 4.13 -7.77
N LYS A 150 -24.85 4.96 -6.96
CA LYS A 150 -24.91 4.79 -5.51
C LYS A 150 -25.61 3.49 -5.11
N GLU A 151 -26.73 3.16 -5.74
CA GLU A 151 -27.46 1.92 -5.47
C GLU A 151 -26.67 0.68 -5.85
N ASP A 152 -26.06 0.68 -7.03
CA ASP A 152 -25.25 -0.43 -7.52
C ASP A 152 -24.03 -0.67 -6.63
N LEU A 153 -23.30 0.39 -6.24
CA LEU A 153 -22.17 0.27 -5.30
C LEU A 153 -22.63 -0.17 -3.90
N PHE A 154 -23.79 0.28 -3.43
CA PHE A 154 -24.29 -0.14 -2.14
C PHE A 154 -24.56 -1.65 -2.10
N ASN A 155 -25.30 -2.14 -3.10
CA ASN A 155 -25.76 -3.53 -3.15
C ASN A 155 -24.66 -4.51 -3.56
N LEU A 156 -23.84 -4.15 -4.55
CA LEU A 156 -22.87 -5.07 -5.16
C LEU A 156 -21.48 -4.99 -4.55
N LEU A 157 -21.16 -3.91 -3.82
CA LEU A 157 -19.85 -3.71 -3.19
C LEU A 157 -19.93 -3.54 -1.67
N VAL A 158 -20.62 -2.49 -1.18
CA VAL A 158 -20.51 -2.07 0.23
C VAL A 158 -21.11 -3.12 1.17
N ILE A 159 -22.35 -3.55 0.94
CA ILE A 159 -23.03 -4.59 1.74
C ILE A 159 -22.21 -5.90 1.78
N PRO A 160 -21.87 -6.53 0.63
CA PRO A 160 -21.17 -7.80 0.67
C PRO A 160 -19.77 -7.70 1.26
N MET A 161 -19.07 -6.57 1.09
CA MET A 161 -17.74 -6.36 1.68
C MET A 161 -17.83 -6.20 3.20
N LEU A 162 -18.69 -5.33 3.72
CA LEU A 162 -18.83 -5.13 5.17
C LEU A 162 -19.30 -6.39 5.88
N LYS A 163 -20.19 -7.18 5.25
CA LYS A 163 -20.64 -8.47 5.79
C LYS A 163 -19.48 -9.44 6.03
N GLN A 164 -18.44 -9.44 5.19
CA GLN A 164 -17.25 -10.30 5.39
C GLN A 164 -16.43 -9.93 6.62
N TYR A 165 -16.55 -8.70 7.10
CA TYR A 165 -15.90 -8.20 8.32
C TYR A 165 -16.87 -8.19 9.52
N GLY A 166 -18.10 -8.69 9.36
CA GLY A 166 -19.10 -8.74 10.43
C GLY A 166 -19.81 -7.41 10.69
N TYR A 167 -19.70 -6.43 9.78
CA TYR A 167 -20.33 -5.13 9.92
C TYR A 167 -21.52 -4.94 8.98
N LYS A 168 -22.39 -4.01 9.34
CA LYS A 168 -23.53 -3.56 8.53
C LYS A 168 -23.55 -2.05 8.51
N ILE A 169 -24.22 -1.49 7.51
CA ILE A 169 -24.42 -0.06 7.38
C ILE A 169 -25.75 0.22 6.68
N ASN A 170 -26.39 1.34 7.00
CA ASN A 170 -27.57 1.82 6.31
C ASN A 170 -27.17 2.62 5.05
N ARG A 171 -28.10 2.71 4.09
CA ARG A 171 -27.85 3.40 2.81
C ARG A 171 -27.55 4.89 2.96
N ASN A 172 -28.12 5.54 3.99
CA ASN A 172 -27.89 6.96 4.28
C ASN A 172 -26.46 7.27 4.76
N GLN A 173 -25.76 6.29 5.32
CA GLN A 173 -24.35 6.42 5.76
C GLN A 173 -23.35 6.17 4.61
N LEU A 174 -23.83 5.77 3.42
CA LEU A 174 -23.03 5.72 2.21
C LEU A 174 -23.10 7.07 1.49
N ILE A 175 -21.94 7.67 1.23
CA ILE A 175 -21.77 8.86 0.40
C ILE A 175 -21.08 8.40 -0.90
N VAL A 176 -21.66 8.71 -2.06
CA VAL A 176 -21.07 8.42 -3.38
C VAL A 176 -20.96 9.71 -4.17
N ASN A 177 -19.73 10.03 -4.56
CA ASN A 177 -19.33 11.28 -5.23
C ASN A 177 -19.94 12.51 -4.55
N GLY A 178 -19.47 12.84 -3.34
CA GLY A 178 -20.04 13.90 -2.50
C GLY A 178 -20.08 15.30 -3.12
N THR A 179 -19.30 15.57 -4.18
CA THR A 179 -19.29 16.84 -4.91
C THR A 179 -20.17 16.83 -6.17
N GLY A 180 -20.96 15.78 -6.38
CA GLY A 180 -21.78 15.60 -7.58
C GLY A 180 -21.16 14.64 -8.60
N VAL A 181 -21.53 14.77 -9.88
CA VAL A 181 -21.07 13.84 -10.92
C VAL A 181 -19.56 13.93 -11.15
N TRP A 182 -18.95 12.80 -11.48
CA TRP A 182 -17.53 12.72 -11.84
C TRP A 182 -17.41 11.84 -13.07
N HIS A 183 -16.99 12.40 -14.21
CA HIS A 183 -16.93 11.68 -15.49
C HIS A 183 -15.50 11.47 -15.97
N ILE A 184 -14.62 12.46 -15.77
CA ILE A 184 -13.23 12.42 -16.20
C ILE A 184 -12.35 12.31 -14.95
N GLY A 185 -11.70 11.16 -14.79
CA GLY A 185 -10.78 10.87 -13.69
C GLY A 185 -9.33 10.73 -14.16
N GLY A 186 -8.47 10.36 -13.22
CA GLY A 186 -7.08 10.04 -13.46
C GLY A 186 -6.24 11.26 -13.86
N PRO A 187 -5.15 11.03 -14.62
CA PRO A 187 -4.19 12.10 -14.93
C PRO A 187 -4.75 13.28 -15.72
N ALA A 188 -5.92 13.12 -16.34
CA ALA A 188 -6.63 14.20 -17.01
C ALA A 188 -7.14 15.27 -16.05
N SER A 189 -7.35 14.91 -14.78
CA SER A 189 -7.98 15.75 -13.76
C SER A 189 -7.04 16.08 -12.60
N ASP A 190 -6.00 15.29 -12.35
CA ASP A 190 -5.03 15.52 -11.28
C ASP A 190 -3.64 14.97 -11.64
N THR A 191 -2.57 15.65 -11.21
CA THR A 191 -1.20 15.21 -11.47
C THR A 191 -0.77 14.14 -10.46
N GLY A 192 -0.34 12.99 -10.96
CA GLY A 192 0.15 11.88 -10.16
C GLY A 192 1.68 11.78 -10.14
N VAL A 193 2.25 11.53 -8.97
CA VAL A 193 3.68 11.19 -8.82
C VAL A 193 3.86 10.01 -7.87
N THR A 194 4.92 9.23 -8.10
CA THR A 194 5.30 8.09 -7.26
C THR A 194 5.50 8.56 -5.81
N GLY A 195 5.04 7.77 -4.83
CA GLY A 195 5.28 8.07 -3.42
C GLY A 195 4.39 9.15 -2.80
N ARG A 196 3.25 9.50 -3.41
CA ARG A 196 2.28 10.45 -2.81
C ARG A 196 1.05 9.79 -2.19
N LYS A 197 1.17 8.50 -1.88
CA LYS A 197 0.13 7.70 -1.23
C LYS A 197 0.71 6.84 -0.09
N ILE A 198 1.81 7.27 0.52
CA ILE A 198 2.55 6.47 1.52
C ILE A 198 1.74 6.06 2.75
N ILE A 199 0.72 6.85 3.15
CA ILE A 199 -0.19 6.48 4.25
C ILE A 199 -1.21 5.43 3.80
N VAL A 200 -1.65 5.51 2.54
CA VAL A 200 -2.49 4.49 1.90
C VAL A 200 -1.69 3.22 1.67
N ASP A 201 -0.40 3.31 1.32
CA ASP A 201 0.46 2.14 1.12
C ASP A 201 0.70 1.35 2.42
N THR A 202 0.48 1.98 3.59
CA THR A 202 0.81 1.45 4.92
C THR A 202 -0.43 1.20 5.78
N TYR A 203 -0.68 2.02 6.80
CA TYR A 203 -1.60 1.72 7.91
C TYR A 203 -2.74 2.72 8.04
N GLY A 204 -2.95 3.57 7.03
CA GLY A 204 -4.08 4.51 7.00
C GLY A 204 -4.12 5.52 8.15
N GLY A 205 -2.96 5.86 8.71
CA GLY A 205 -2.82 6.82 9.81
C GLY A 205 -2.86 6.19 11.21
N MET A 206 -3.04 4.87 11.34
CA MET A 206 -3.07 4.20 12.64
C MET A 206 -1.69 4.00 13.28
N ALA A 207 -0.63 4.07 12.48
CA ALA A 207 0.76 3.92 12.91
C ALA A 207 1.59 5.12 12.47
N ARG A 208 2.75 5.28 13.11
CA ARG A 208 3.74 6.29 12.70
C ARG A 208 4.29 5.95 11.31
N GLN A 209 4.82 6.97 10.63
CA GLN A 209 5.37 6.84 9.27
C GLN A 209 6.67 7.62 9.14
N GLY A 210 7.69 6.98 8.55
CA GLY A 210 9.04 7.55 8.44
C GLY A 210 9.30 8.41 7.20
N GLY A 211 8.30 8.60 6.34
CA GLY A 211 8.37 9.46 5.15
C GLY A 211 8.86 8.78 3.87
N GLY A 212 9.60 7.68 3.97
CA GLY A 212 10.10 6.93 2.82
C GLY A 212 9.01 6.31 1.94
N ALA A 213 8.98 6.65 0.65
CA ALA A 213 8.11 5.99 -0.32
C ALA A 213 8.64 4.60 -0.71
N PHE A 214 7.74 3.67 -1.07
CA PHE A 214 8.12 2.31 -1.45
C PHE A 214 8.33 2.13 -2.94
N SER A 215 7.33 2.45 -3.78
CA SER A 215 7.32 2.19 -5.23
C SER A 215 8.51 2.82 -5.96
N GLY A 216 9.07 2.09 -6.94
CA GLY A 216 10.26 2.52 -7.70
C GLY A 216 11.63 2.19 -7.07
N LYS A 217 11.67 1.73 -5.82
CA LYS A 217 12.91 1.38 -5.11
C LYS A 217 13.19 -0.13 -5.15
N ASP A 218 14.43 -0.53 -5.34
CA ASP A 218 14.86 -1.92 -5.19
C ASP A 218 15.00 -2.31 -3.69
N PRO A 219 15.07 -3.60 -3.33
CA PRO A 219 15.06 -4.00 -1.91
C PRO A 219 16.31 -3.61 -1.11
N THR A 220 17.37 -3.07 -1.73
CA THR A 220 18.50 -2.51 -0.98
C THR A 220 18.14 -1.19 -0.29
N LYS A 221 17.03 -0.54 -0.66
CA LYS A 221 16.62 0.74 -0.06
C LYS A 221 15.78 0.46 1.19
N VAL A 222 16.34 0.81 2.35
CA VAL A 222 15.78 0.51 3.67
C VAL A 222 14.36 1.07 3.87
N ASP A 223 14.02 2.18 3.22
CA ASP A 223 12.65 2.71 3.18
C ASP A 223 11.60 1.65 2.85
N ARG A 224 11.92 0.72 1.94
CA ARG A 224 11.03 -0.38 1.56
C ARG A 224 11.32 -1.62 2.40
N SER A 225 12.56 -2.11 2.37
CA SER A 225 12.88 -3.43 2.93
C SER A 225 12.77 -3.44 4.46
N ALA A 226 13.23 -2.41 5.14
CA ALA A 226 13.09 -2.32 6.59
C ALA A 226 11.64 -2.04 7.03
N ALA A 227 10.85 -1.31 6.24
CA ALA A 227 9.40 -1.19 6.51
C ALA A 227 8.69 -2.55 6.40
N TYR A 228 9.07 -3.37 5.42
CA TYR A 228 8.54 -4.73 5.29
C TYR A 228 9.01 -5.65 6.43
N ALA A 229 10.27 -5.54 6.85
CA ALA A 229 10.81 -6.26 8.00
C ALA A 229 10.08 -5.87 9.29
N ALA A 230 9.89 -4.57 9.53
CA ALA A 230 9.17 -4.08 10.69
C ALA A 230 7.72 -4.59 10.70
N ARG A 231 7.02 -4.57 9.55
CA ARG A 231 5.68 -5.19 9.42
C ARG A 231 5.74 -6.68 9.76
N TYR A 232 6.71 -7.41 9.23
CA TYR A 232 6.85 -8.84 9.46
C TYR A 232 7.01 -9.15 10.94
N LEU A 233 7.87 -8.41 11.65
CA LEU A 233 8.08 -8.53 13.09
C LEU A 233 6.78 -8.22 13.86
N ALA A 234 6.18 -7.05 13.63
CA ALA A 234 4.94 -6.64 14.32
C ALA A 234 3.80 -7.65 14.11
N LYS A 235 3.62 -8.11 12.86
CA LYS A 235 2.58 -9.09 12.53
C LYS A 235 2.78 -10.40 13.27
N ASN A 236 4.01 -10.89 13.36
CA ASN A 236 4.30 -12.14 14.05
C ASN A 236 4.19 -12.03 15.58
N ILE A 237 4.50 -10.88 16.17
CA ILE A 237 4.28 -10.60 17.60
C ILE A 237 2.78 -10.75 17.92
N ILE A 238 1.90 -10.15 17.10
CA ILE A 238 0.44 -10.25 17.30
C ILE A 238 -0.07 -11.67 16.99
N ALA A 239 0.40 -12.28 15.91
CA ALA A 239 -0.02 -13.63 15.52
C ALA A 239 0.30 -14.68 16.60
N ASN A 240 1.42 -14.52 17.31
CA ASN A 240 1.84 -15.39 18.41
C ASN A 240 1.29 -14.94 19.78
N LYS A 241 0.28 -14.05 19.79
CA LYS A 241 -0.45 -13.60 20.99
C LYS A 241 0.45 -12.99 22.08
N LEU A 242 1.54 -12.33 21.69
CA LEU A 242 2.44 -11.65 22.62
C LEU A 242 1.92 -10.26 23.02
N ALA A 243 1.11 -9.64 22.16
CA ALA A 243 0.36 -8.42 22.43
C ALA A 243 -0.92 -8.40 21.56
N ASP A 244 -1.83 -7.45 21.79
CA ASP A 244 -3.01 -7.23 20.92
C ASP A 244 -2.79 -6.15 19.85
N ARG A 245 -1.86 -5.23 20.09
CA ARG A 245 -1.40 -4.21 19.15
C ARG A 245 0.10 -3.96 19.33
N CYS A 246 0.81 -3.77 18.23
CA CYS A 246 2.26 -3.63 18.23
C CYS A 246 2.71 -2.70 17.10
N GLU A 247 3.64 -1.82 17.41
CA GLU A 247 4.45 -1.09 16.43
C GLU A 247 5.93 -1.49 16.61
N VAL A 248 6.61 -1.80 15.51
CA VAL A 248 8.06 -2.05 15.48
C VAL A 248 8.72 -0.91 14.74
N ARG A 249 9.80 -0.36 15.29
CA ARG A 249 10.55 0.76 14.71
C ARG A 249 11.96 0.29 14.38
N LEU A 250 12.42 0.59 13.17
CA LEU A 250 13.79 0.37 12.74
C LEU A 250 14.38 1.70 12.28
N ALA A 251 15.59 2.04 12.71
CA ALA A 251 16.30 3.22 12.22
C ALA A 251 17.70 2.86 11.72
N TYR A 252 18.11 3.45 10.60
CA TYR A 252 19.43 3.28 9.98
C TYR A 252 20.06 4.64 9.72
N PHE A 253 21.39 4.70 9.81
CA PHE A 253 22.19 5.76 9.21
C PHE A 253 22.81 5.24 7.90
N ILE A 254 23.30 6.15 7.06
CA ILE A 254 23.95 5.79 5.80
C ILE A 254 25.16 4.86 6.02
N GLY A 255 25.23 3.74 5.31
CA GLY A 255 26.25 2.71 5.45
C GLY A 255 26.01 1.68 6.57
N ALA A 256 24.97 1.85 7.39
CA ALA A 256 24.68 0.94 8.49
C ALA A 256 24.28 -0.45 7.99
N LYS A 257 24.97 -1.51 8.44
CA LYS A 257 24.59 -2.90 8.12
C LYS A 257 23.41 -3.39 8.96
N LYS A 258 23.32 -2.92 10.21
CA LYS A 258 22.28 -3.22 11.20
C LYS A 258 21.60 -1.91 11.64
N PRO A 259 20.35 -1.97 12.12
CA PRO A 259 19.69 -0.78 12.63
C PRO A 259 20.41 -0.24 13.87
N VAL A 260 20.45 1.08 14.03
CA VAL A 260 20.85 1.74 15.28
C VAL A 260 19.75 1.75 16.32
N MET A 261 18.52 1.49 15.90
CA MET A 261 17.35 1.37 16.78
C MET A 261 16.47 0.23 16.27
N GLN A 262 16.15 -0.69 17.17
CA GLN A 262 15.08 -1.67 16.99
C GLN A 262 14.23 -1.65 18.26
N GLU A 263 13.06 -1.03 18.18
CA GLU A 263 12.15 -0.88 19.31
C GLU A 263 10.78 -1.47 19.02
N THR A 264 10.12 -1.95 20.06
CA THR A 264 8.75 -2.46 20.00
C THR A 264 7.89 -1.70 21.01
N GLU A 265 6.78 -1.15 20.53
CA GLU A 265 5.74 -0.47 21.32
C GLU A 265 4.45 -1.28 21.27
N THR A 266 3.94 -1.70 22.43
CA THR A 266 2.73 -2.54 22.57
C THR A 266 1.49 -1.78 23.01
N PHE A 267 1.61 -0.48 23.27
CA PHE A 267 0.52 0.40 23.67
C PHE A 267 -0.27 -0.11 24.89
N GLY A 268 0.43 -0.73 25.85
CA GLY A 268 -0.16 -1.33 27.06
C GLY A 268 -0.97 -2.60 26.80
N THR A 269 -0.79 -3.25 25.65
CA THR A 269 -1.52 -4.49 25.28
C THR A 269 -0.65 -5.75 25.34
N GLU A 270 0.55 -5.65 25.89
CA GLU A 270 1.46 -6.77 26.05
C GLU A 270 0.90 -7.86 26.98
N LYS A 271 1.12 -9.11 26.59
CA LYS A 271 0.77 -10.32 27.35
C LYS A 271 2.00 -11.04 27.88
N LYS A 272 3.19 -10.56 27.49
CA LYS A 272 4.51 -11.06 27.86
C LYS A 272 5.43 -9.86 28.08
N SER A 273 6.50 -10.06 28.84
CA SER A 273 7.44 -8.97 29.15
C SER A 273 8.15 -8.46 27.88
N ALA A 274 8.56 -7.19 27.90
CA ALA A 274 9.32 -6.57 26.81
C ALA A 274 10.55 -7.40 26.41
N LYS A 275 11.24 -8.02 27.37
CA LYS A 275 12.38 -8.91 27.12
C LYS A 275 12.00 -10.13 26.27
N ILE A 276 10.85 -10.75 26.53
CA ILE A 276 10.37 -11.90 25.74
C ILE A 276 10.00 -11.45 24.33
N ILE A 277 9.31 -10.31 24.19
CA ILE A 277 8.89 -9.77 22.89
C ILE A 277 10.11 -9.41 22.04
N SER A 278 11.10 -8.73 22.63
CA SER A 278 12.35 -8.39 21.93
C SER A 278 13.09 -9.66 21.49
N SER A 279 13.28 -10.63 22.40
CA SER A 279 13.97 -11.87 22.08
C SER A 279 13.25 -12.68 20.99
N PHE A 280 11.92 -12.66 20.97
CA PHE A 280 11.12 -13.26 19.90
C PHE A 280 11.40 -12.58 18.55
N ALA A 281 11.38 -11.25 18.49
CA ALA A 281 11.66 -10.50 17.27
C ALA A 281 13.08 -10.76 16.75
N ASP A 282 14.08 -10.78 17.63
CA ASP A 282 15.49 -11.01 17.28
C ASP A 282 15.75 -12.42 16.70
N LYS A 283 15.02 -13.43 17.20
CA LYS A 283 15.09 -14.81 16.66
C LYS A 283 14.37 -14.96 15.32
N LEU A 284 13.40 -14.11 15.04
CA LEU A 284 12.50 -14.26 13.92
C LEU A 284 13.10 -13.79 12.60
N LEU A 285 13.85 -12.68 12.61
CA LEU A 285 14.47 -12.09 11.43
C LEU A 285 15.72 -11.30 11.83
N ASP A 286 16.86 -11.59 11.19
CA ASP A 286 18.02 -10.70 11.25
C ASP A 286 17.69 -9.39 10.55
N THR A 287 17.60 -8.31 11.32
CA THR A 287 17.29 -6.98 10.81
C THR A 287 18.48 -6.29 10.16
N SER A 288 19.61 -6.96 9.94
CA SER A 288 20.60 -6.45 8.99
C SER A 288 20.00 -6.32 7.58
N LEU A 289 20.49 -5.39 6.74
CA LEU A 289 19.97 -5.25 5.37
C LEU A 289 20.08 -6.56 4.58
N LYS A 290 21.20 -7.28 4.74
CA LYS A 290 21.39 -8.62 4.17
C LYS A 290 20.36 -9.61 4.71
N GLY A 291 20.22 -9.68 6.04
CA GLY A 291 19.27 -10.56 6.73
C GLY A 291 17.82 -10.34 6.30
N ILE A 292 17.42 -9.08 6.10
CA ILE A 292 16.09 -8.72 5.60
C ILE A 292 15.89 -9.20 4.16
N ILE A 293 16.85 -8.92 3.27
CA ILE A 293 16.75 -9.28 1.85
C ILE A 293 16.67 -10.80 1.67
N GLU A 294 17.52 -11.55 2.38
CA GLU A 294 17.58 -13.01 2.31
C GLU A 294 16.40 -13.65 3.06
N GLY A 295 16.13 -13.22 4.29
CA GLY A 295 15.08 -13.78 5.14
C GLY A 295 13.66 -13.58 4.61
N LEU A 296 13.42 -12.53 3.82
CA LEU A 296 12.13 -12.28 3.15
C LEU A 296 12.17 -12.60 1.64
N ASP A 297 13.28 -13.13 1.12
CA ASP A 297 13.48 -13.47 -0.29
C ASP A 297 13.00 -12.34 -1.22
N LEU A 298 13.62 -11.16 -1.06
CA LEU A 298 13.14 -9.93 -1.70
C LEU A 298 13.65 -9.75 -3.13
N ARG A 299 14.72 -10.41 -3.56
CA ARG A 299 15.30 -10.22 -4.92
C ARG A 299 14.51 -10.95 -6.01
N ARG A 300 13.21 -10.67 -6.10
CA ARG A 300 12.26 -11.25 -7.05
C ARG A 300 11.31 -10.18 -7.62
N PRO A 301 10.73 -10.40 -8.81
CA PRO A 301 9.81 -9.45 -9.44
C PRO A 301 8.38 -9.49 -8.82
N ILE A 302 8.26 -9.31 -7.50
CA ILE A 302 7.00 -9.45 -6.75
C ILE A 302 6.27 -8.13 -6.48
N TYR A 303 6.88 -6.99 -6.83
CA TYR A 303 6.47 -5.67 -6.33
C TYR A 303 5.34 -4.99 -7.10
N PHE A 304 5.06 -5.39 -8.35
CA PHE A 304 3.99 -4.74 -9.11
C PHE A 304 2.64 -4.83 -8.38
N ARG A 305 2.39 -5.96 -7.71
CA ARG A 305 1.17 -6.19 -6.93
C ARG A 305 1.08 -5.31 -5.68
N THR A 306 2.17 -4.73 -5.18
CA THR A 306 2.15 -3.87 -3.99
C THR A 306 1.76 -2.44 -4.32
N ALA A 307 1.88 -2.01 -5.58
CA ALA A 307 1.69 -0.62 -6.00
C ALA A 307 0.23 -0.12 -5.92
N SER A 308 -0.71 -0.99 -5.53
CA SER A 308 -2.10 -0.68 -5.25
C SER A 308 -2.65 -1.55 -4.11
N TYR A 309 -3.67 -1.03 -3.45
CA TYR A 309 -4.42 -1.69 -2.37
C TYR A 309 -3.58 -2.10 -1.16
N GLY A 310 -2.54 -1.32 -0.86
CA GLY A 310 -1.68 -1.51 0.29
C GLY A 310 -0.58 -2.55 0.09
N HIS A 311 0.56 -2.27 0.71
CA HIS A 311 1.70 -3.19 0.76
C HIS A 311 1.51 -4.29 1.83
N PHE A 312 0.63 -4.06 2.80
CA PHE A 312 0.43 -4.89 3.98
C PHE A 312 -0.98 -5.51 4.05
N GLY A 313 -1.15 -6.53 4.89
CA GLY A 313 -2.43 -7.22 5.08
C GLY A 313 -2.79 -8.21 3.97
N ARG A 314 -1.82 -8.64 3.15
CA ARG A 314 -2.06 -9.50 1.96
C ARG A 314 -1.13 -10.71 1.97
N ASN A 315 -1.68 -11.89 2.27
CA ASN A 315 -0.94 -13.15 2.49
C ASN A 315 -0.10 -13.69 1.31
N ILE A 316 -0.19 -13.04 0.15
CA ILE A 316 0.63 -13.29 -1.04
C ILE A 316 2.07 -12.80 -0.89
N PHE A 317 2.36 -11.94 0.09
CA PHE A 317 3.68 -11.34 0.27
C PHE A 317 4.53 -12.06 1.33
N PRO A 318 5.86 -12.08 1.17
CA PRO A 318 6.77 -12.74 2.12
C PRO A 318 6.69 -12.17 3.54
N TRP A 319 6.64 -10.84 3.67
CA TRP A 319 6.53 -10.13 4.94
C TRP A 319 5.16 -10.27 5.62
N GLU A 320 4.20 -10.92 4.97
CA GLU A 320 2.88 -11.21 5.54
C GLU A 320 2.77 -12.66 6.07
N LYS A 321 3.84 -13.47 5.95
CA LYS A 321 3.86 -14.83 6.49
C LYS A 321 3.97 -14.83 8.01
N ILE A 322 3.28 -15.79 8.63
CA ILE A 322 3.34 -16.03 10.07
C ILE A 322 4.26 -17.23 10.29
N LYS A 323 5.23 -17.08 11.20
CA LYS A 323 6.02 -18.17 11.77
C LYS A 323 5.60 -18.36 13.23
N SER A 324 5.35 -19.61 13.60
CA SER A 324 5.33 -20.03 15.00
C SER A 324 6.75 -20.44 15.38
N LEU A 325 7.27 -19.85 16.46
CA LEU A 325 8.54 -20.21 17.10
C LEU A 325 8.25 -20.89 18.44
#